data_AF-A0A959HB35-F1
#
_entry.id   AF-A0A959HB35-F1
#
_cell.length_a   1.000
_cell.length_b   1.000
_cell.length_c   1.000
_cell.angle_alpha   90.00
_cell.angle_beta   90.00
_cell.angle_gamma   90.00
#
_symmetry.space_group_name_H-M   'P 1'
#
loop_
_entity.id
_entity.type
_entity.pdbx_description
1 polymer ?
#
loop_
_entity_poly.entity_id
_entity_poly.type
_entity_poly.pdbx_seq_one_letter_code
_entity_poly.pdbx_strand_id
1 'polypeptide(L)'
;GKKSPFVRTPKFNIQSIKDNFMKRNYLNKKLSWTTIFEGLLALYFFGALIGGLMIQNTTFIMFHLMLALGYGAIFFYTVRHLSLR
;
A
#
# COMPACT_ATOMS: atom_id res chain seq x y z
N GLY A 1 36.63 -31.29 31.28
CA GLY A 1 35.61 -31.08 30.23
C GLY A 1 35.90 -29.81 29.48
N LYS A 2 35.90 -29.83 28.15
CA LYS A 2 36.17 -28.64 27.32
C LYS A 2 34.96 -27.70 27.38
N LYS A 3 35.17 -26.44 27.77
CA LYS A 3 34.11 -25.42 27.69
C LYS A 3 33.88 -25.07 26.22
N SER A 4 32.69 -25.42 25.73
CA SER A 4 32.21 -25.00 24.41
C SER A 4 32.02 -23.49 24.41
N PRO A 5 32.60 -22.74 23.45
CA PRO A 5 32.37 -21.31 23.34
C PRO A 5 30.92 -21.08 22.91
N PHE A 6 30.18 -20.38 23.76
CA PHE A 6 28.86 -19.84 23.44
C PHE A 6 29.04 -18.69 22.44
N VAL A 7 29.29 -19.01 21.18
CA VAL A 7 29.25 -18.02 20.11
C VAL A 7 27.79 -17.71 19.82
N ARG A 8 27.33 -16.55 20.29
CA ARG A 8 26.04 -15.99 19.88
C ARG A 8 26.20 -15.56 18.42
N THR A 9 25.73 -16.36 17.48
CA THR A 9 25.63 -15.91 16.09
C THR A 9 24.58 -14.81 16.03
N PRO A 10 24.94 -13.59 15.58
CA PRO A 10 23.95 -12.55 15.38
C PRO A 10 22.98 -13.03 14.30
N LYS A 11 21.68 -12.87 14.55
CA LYS A 11 20.60 -13.27 13.63
C LYS A 11 20.72 -12.59 12.25
N PHE A 12 21.55 -11.56 12.15
CA PHE A 12 21.94 -10.88 10.91
C PHE A 12 23.44 -11.07 10.69
N ASN A 13 23.79 -11.79 9.61
CA ASN A 13 25.17 -12.06 9.20
C ASN A 13 25.83 -10.80 8.61
N ILE A 14 25.99 -9.74 9.41
CA ILE A 14 26.65 -8.50 8.99
C ILE A 14 28.14 -8.66 9.33
N GLN A 15 28.95 -9.07 8.35
CA GLN A 15 30.37 -9.35 8.56
C GLN A 15 31.29 -8.16 8.26
N SER A 16 30.75 -7.04 7.76
CA SER A 16 31.55 -5.85 7.43
C SER A 16 30.70 -4.57 7.41
N ILE A 17 31.27 -3.46 7.88
CA ILE A 17 30.71 -2.09 7.73
C ILE A 17 30.64 -1.66 6.25
N LYS A 18 31.32 -2.41 5.37
CA LYS A 18 31.36 -2.21 3.92
C LYS A 18 30.42 -3.15 3.16
N ASP A 19 29.68 -4.00 3.86
CA ASP A 19 28.81 -4.97 3.21
C ASP A 19 27.60 -4.24 2.61
N ASN A 20 27.42 -4.49 1.33
CA ASN A 20 26.70 -3.62 0.43
C ASN A 20 25.23 -3.47 0.88
N PHE A 21 24.80 -2.23 1.17
CA PHE A 21 23.38 -1.84 1.26
C PHE A 21 22.61 -2.02 -0.08
N MET A 22 23.13 -2.86 -0.98
CA MET A 22 22.56 -3.25 -2.27
C MET A 22 21.57 -4.41 -2.13
N LYS A 23 21.34 -4.95 -0.93
CA LYS A 23 20.19 -5.82 -0.65
C LYS A 23 18.88 -5.03 -0.45
N ARG A 24 18.74 -3.90 -1.15
CA ARG A 24 17.53 -3.04 -1.26
C ARG A 24 16.35 -3.73 -1.97
N ASN A 25 16.45 -5.01 -2.32
CA ASN A 25 15.35 -5.77 -2.94
C ASN A 25 14.16 -6.08 -2.00
N TYR A 26 14.31 -5.95 -0.68
CA TYR A 26 13.18 -6.07 0.27
C TYR A 26 12.42 -4.76 0.49
N LEU A 27 12.92 -3.63 -0.02
CA LEU A 27 12.28 -2.31 0.03
C LEU A 27 11.77 -1.90 -1.36
N ASN A 28 11.31 -2.87 -2.15
CA ASN A 28 10.67 -2.57 -3.43
C ASN A 28 9.35 -1.85 -3.14
N LYS A 29 9.37 -0.51 -3.27
CA LYS A 29 8.21 0.40 -3.23
C LYS A 29 7.28 0.17 -4.42
N LYS A 30 6.86 -1.08 -4.64
CA LYS A 30 5.99 -1.42 -5.74
C LYS A 30 4.56 -1.21 -5.29
N LEU A 31 3.89 -0.29 -5.95
CA LEU A 31 2.44 -0.16 -5.85
C LEU A 31 1.84 -1.51 -6.29
N SER A 32 1.09 -2.16 -5.42
CA SER A 32 0.43 -3.42 -5.78
C SER A 32 -0.57 -3.16 -6.90
N TRP A 33 -0.70 -4.14 -7.80
CA TRP A 33 -1.66 -4.07 -8.89
C TRP A 33 -3.10 -3.85 -8.38
N THR A 34 -3.41 -4.38 -7.20
CA THR A 34 -4.66 -4.14 -6.47
C THR A 34 -4.88 -2.65 -6.16
N THR A 35 -3.85 -1.92 -5.72
CA THR A 35 -3.93 -0.50 -5.40
C THR A 35 -4.16 0.36 -6.64
N ILE A 36 -3.60 -0.03 -7.78
CA ILE A 36 -3.90 0.64 -9.05
C ILE A 36 -5.39 0.47 -9.37
N PHE A 37 -5.94 -0.73 -9.21
CA PHE A 37 -7.37 -0.98 -9.41
C PHE A 37 -8.25 -0.24 -8.40
N GLU A 38 -7.86 -0.14 -7.13
CA GLU A 38 -8.58 0.65 -6.12
C GLU A 38 -8.67 2.13 -6.54
N GLY A 39 -7.57 2.71 -7.02
CA GLY A 39 -7.55 4.08 -7.54
C GLY A 39 -8.43 4.26 -8.78
N LEU A 40 -8.37 3.31 -9.73
CA LEU A 40 -9.24 3.32 -10.92
C LEU A 40 -10.72 3.21 -10.56
N LEU A 41 -11.08 2.33 -9.63
CA LEU A 41 -12.45 2.18 -9.13
C LEU A 41 -12.92 3.44 -8.42
N ALA A 42 -12.07 4.06 -7.59
CA ALA A 42 -12.40 5.33 -6.94
C ALA A 42 -12.74 6.42 -7.97
N LEU A 43 -11.93 6.57 -9.03
CA LEU A 43 -12.17 7.53 -10.11
C LEU A 43 -13.46 7.20 -10.89
N TYR A 44 -13.69 5.92 -11.17
CA TYR A 44 -14.89 5.43 -11.85
C TYR A 44 -16.16 5.75 -11.06
N PHE A 45 -16.20 5.42 -9.76
CA PHE A 45 -17.36 5.71 -8.91
C PHE A 45 -17.56 7.20 -8.66
N PHE A 46 -16.47 7.99 -8.65
CA PHE A 46 -16.58 9.45 -8.62
C PHE A 46 -17.23 10.01 -9.89
N GLY A 47 -16.88 9.49 -11.07
CA GLY A 47 -17.56 9.83 -12.31
C GLY A 47 -19.03 9.41 -12.31
N ALA A 48 -19.32 8.20 -11.81
CA ALA A 48 -20.68 7.71 -11.65
C ALA A 48 -21.50 8.61 -10.72
N LEU A 49 -20.94 9.05 -9.59
CA LEU A 49 -21.58 9.99 -8.66
C LEU A 49 -22.05 11.27 -9.40
N ILE A 50 -21.20 11.83 -10.26
CA ILE A 50 -21.54 13.00 -11.08
C ILE A 50 -22.72 12.69 -12.03
N GLY A 51 -22.70 11.52 -12.69
CA GLY A 51 -23.82 11.07 -13.51
C GLY A 51 -25.11 10.87 -12.71
N GLY A 52 -25.01 10.34 -11.49
CA GLY A 52 -26.13 10.19 -10.56
C GLY A 52 -26.78 11.52 -10.18
N LEU A 53 -25.96 12.58 -10.00
CA LEU A 53 -26.44 13.94 -9.76
C LEU A 53 -27.21 14.49 -10.96
N MET A 54 -26.75 14.22 -12.19
CA MET A 54 -27.46 14.66 -13.41
C MET A 54 -28.83 13.99 -13.58
N ILE A 55 -28.93 12.71 -13.22
CA ILE A 55 -30.16 11.91 -13.33
C ILE A 55 -31.06 12.10 -12.08
N GLN A 56 -30.60 12.88 -11.10
CA GLN A 56 -31.29 13.12 -9.81
C GLN A 56 -31.65 11.83 -9.06
N ASN A 57 -30.87 10.76 -9.24
CA ASN A 57 -31.12 9.48 -8.59
C ASN A 57 -30.42 9.42 -7.23
N THR A 58 -31.17 9.73 -6.17
CA THR A 58 -30.64 9.81 -4.79
C THR A 58 -30.07 8.48 -4.30
N THR A 59 -30.72 7.36 -4.62
CA THR A 59 -30.25 6.02 -4.23
C THR A 59 -28.92 5.71 -4.88
N PHE A 60 -28.80 5.97 -6.18
CA PHE A 60 -27.57 5.80 -6.94
C PHE A 60 -26.44 6.66 -6.37
N ILE A 61 -26.71 7.95 -6.11
CA ILE A 61 -25.75 8.88 -5.51
C ILE A 61 -25.23 8.36 -4.18
N MET A 62 -26.11 7.92 -3.26
CA MET A 62 -25.69 7.46 -1.94
C MET A 62 -24.72 6.29 -2.05
N PHE A 63 -25.09 5.24 -2.80
CA PHE A 63 -24.26 4.05 -2.93
C PHE A 63 -22.94 4.35 -3.64
N HIS A 64 -22.94 5.16 -4.70
CA HIS A 64 -21.73 5.48 -5.45
C HIS A 64 -20.80 6.44 -4.70
N LEU A 65 -21.36 7.33 -3.87
CA LEU A 65 -20.58 8.16 -2.95
C LEU A 65 -19.86 7.29 -1.91
N MET A 66 -20.56 6.33 -1.30
CA MET A 66 -19.96 5.39 -0.35
C MET A 66 -18.80 4.62 -0.99
N LEU A 67 -18.99 4.12 -2.21
CA LEU A 67 -17.95 3.39 -2.96
C LEU A 67 -16.77 4.29 -3.32
N ALA A 68 -17.02 5.51 -3.83
CA ALA A 68 -15.96 6.46 -4.18
C ALA A 68 -15.10 6.83 -2.96
N LEU A 69 -15.74 7.09 -1.81
CA LEU A 69 -15.03 7.37 -0.56
C LEU A 69 -14.29 6.16 -0.02
N GLY A 70 -14.89 4.96 -0.06
CA GLY A 70 -14.26 3.72 0.39
C GLY A 70 -12.99 3.39 -0.39
N TYR A 71 -13.10 3.27 -1.71
CA TYR A 71 -11.93 2.99 -2.57
C TYR A 71 -10.92 4.13 -2.56
N GLY A 72 -11.39 5.39 -2.53
CA GLY A 72 -10.52 6.56 -2.45
C GLY A 72 -9.72 6.62 -1.15
N ALA A 73 -10.33 6.28 -0.02
CA ALA A 73 -9.64 6.22 1.27
C ALA A 73 -8.58 5.12 1.29
N ILE A 74 -8.92 3.90 0.84
CA ILE A 74 -7.97 2.79 0.77
C ILE A 74 -6.78 3.16 -0.13
N PHE A 75 -7.04 3.70 -1.32
CA PHE A 75 -5.99 4.17 -2.22
C PHE A 75 -5.11 5.24 -1.60
N PHE A 76 -5.71 6.30 -1.02
CA PHE A 76 -5.00 7.39 -0.39
C PHE A 76 -4.09 6.93 0.75
N TYR A 77 -4.62 6.11 1.68
CA TYR A 77 -3.83 5.62 2.81
C TYR A 77 -2.72 4.67 2.36
N THR A 78 -2.97 3.85 1.34
CA THR A 78 -1.95 2.94 0.78
C THR A 78 -0.80 3.73 0.14
N VAL A 79 -1.11 4.73 -0.68
CA VAL A 79 -0.11 5.61 -1.30
C VAL A 79 0.65 6.41 -0.24
N ARG A 80 -0.05 6.97 0.75
CA ARG A 80 0.57 7.72 1.85
C ARG A 80 1.53 6.85 2.66
N HIS A 81 1.12 5.63 3.01
CA HIS A 81 1.98 4.69 3.75
C HIS A 81 3.21 4.26 2.93
N LEU A 82 3.06 4.09 1.61
CA LEU A 82 4.17 3.79 0.70
C LEU A 82 5.15 4.98 0.56
N SER A 83 4.64 6.21 0.61
CA SER A 83 5.44 7.43 0.52
C SER A 83 6.18 7.77 1.82
N LEU A 84 5.62 7.42 2.98
CA LEU A 84 6.18 7.73 4.30
C LEU A 84 7.22 6.71 4.79
N ARG A 85 7.39 5.58 4.09
CA ARG A 85 8.49 4.61 4.30
C ARG A 85 9.60 4.81 3.27
#